data_AF-A0A8J5NZB9-F1
#
_entry.id   AF-A0A8J5NZB9-F1
#
_cell.length_a   1.000
_cell.length_b   1.000
_cell.length_c   1.000
_cell.angle_alpha   90.00
_cell.angle_beta   90.00
_cell.angle_gamma   90.00
#
_symmetry.space_group_name_H-M   'P 1'
#
loop_
_entity.id
_entity.type
_entity.pdbx_description
1 polymer ?
#
loop_
_entity_poly.entity_id
_entity_poly.type
_entity_poly.pdbx_seq_one_letter_code
_entity_poly.pdbx_strand_id
1 'polypeptide(L)'
;MRRTVTLHDIPEWRRDNKYILAGYHPLEADYLQVIKSLTFLHNETCNVYTHLIGAVLLPLFATAILRTIYGPQYINVTRTDFIMFSVFFCSAESCLVFSTIYHLIGSHSHEVEQFWHRMDLLGIVIVTVGTFIPGIYYIFNCEPILQKIHWTIV
;
A
#
# COMPACT_ATOMS: atom_id res chain seq x y z
N MET A 1 -27.08 15.90 10.01
CA MET A 1 -26.38 14.72 10.57
C MET A 1 -24.92 15.09 10.79
N ARG A 2 -24.32 14.74 11.94
CA ARG A 2 -22.87 14.96 12.15
C ARG A 2 -22.09 14.03 11.22
N ARG A 3 -21.01 14.53 10.61
CA ARG A 3 -20.18 13.76 9.65
C ARG A 3 -19.25 12.76 10.35
N THR A 4 -18.91 13.02 11.62
CA THR A 4 -18.04 12.17 12.44
C THR A 4 -18.59 12.07 13.88
N VAL A 5 -18.13 11.05 14.62
CA VAL A 5 -18.54 10.73 15.99
C VAL A 5 -17.33 10.58 16.93
N THR A 6 -17.59 10.42 18.24
CA THR A 6 -16.54 10.28 19.27
C THR A 6 -16.17 8.82 19.51
N LEU A 7 -15.05 8.56 20.20
CA LEU A 7 -14.59 7.22 20.58
C LEU A 7 -15.65 6.40 21.34
N HIS A 8 -16.48 7.08 22.15
CA HIS A 8 -17.53 6.42 22.93
C HIS A 8 -18.73 6.00 22.08
N ASP A 9 -18.91 6.60 20.91
CA ASP A 9 -20.02 6.35 19.99
C ASP A 9 -19.73 5.19 19.00
N ILE A 10 -18.52 4.62 19.05
CA ILE A 10 -18.11 3.53 18.15
C ILE A 10 -17.95 2.20 18.89
N PRO A 11 -18.14 1.06 18.19
CA PRO A 11 -17.97 -0.27 18.75
C PRO A 11 -16.50 -0.56 19.06
N GLU A 12 -16.26 -1.50 19.98
CA GLU A 12 -14.93 -1.82 20.50
C GLU A 12 -13.92 -2.23 19.42
N TRP A 13 -14.36 -2.94 18.39
CA TRP A 13 -13.49 -3.36 17.28
C TRP A 13 -12.95 -2.20 16.43
N ARG A 14 -13.51 -0.98 16.54
CA ARG A 14 -12.99 0.24 15.90
C ARG A 14 -12.13 1.08 16.85
N ARG A 15 -11.95 0.66 18.11
CA ARG A 15 -11.24 1.44 19.14
C ARG A 15 -9.76 1.05 19.19
N ASP A 16 -9.07 1.13 18.05
CA ASP A 16 -7.67 0.70 17.94
C ASP A 16 -6.73 1.52 18.80
N ASN A 17 -7.01 2.83 18.93
CA ASN A 17 -6.20 3.76 19.69
C ASN A 17 -7.05 4.60 20.65
N LYS A 18 -6.94 4.30 21.95
CA LYS A 18 -7.64 5.03 23.03
C LYS A 18 -7.32 6.53 23.11
N TYR A 19 -6.25 6.99 22.46
CA TYR A 19 -5.85 8.40 22.45
C TYR A 19 -6.51 9.20 21.31
N ILE A 20 -7.14 8.53 20.34
CA ILE A 20 -7.94 9.19 19.30
C ILE A 20 -9.37 9.31 19.83
N LEU A 21 -9.74 10.51 20.29
CA LEU A 21 -10.99 10.74 21.03
C LEU A 21 -12.21 11.03 20.13
N ALA A 22 -11.98 11.45 18.88
CA ALA A 22 -13.05 11.81 17.94
C ALA A 22 -12.59 11.73 16.49
N GLY A 23 -13.53 11.94 15.55
CA GLY A 23 -13.26 11.94 14.12
C GLY A 23 -13.60 10.63 13.43
N TYR A 24 -14.22 9.68 14.14
CA TYR A 24 -14.61 8.39 13.59
C TYR A 24 -15.83 8.49 12.68
N HIS A 25 -15.96 7.54 11.77
CA HIS A 25 -17.19 7.37 10.99
C HIS A 25 -18.36 6.92 11.88
N PRO A 26 -19.58 7.41 11.62
CA PRO A 26 -20.79 6.86 12.24
C PRO A 26 -20.92 5.34 12.07
N LEU A 27 -21.76 4.72 12.89
CA LEU A 27 -22.18 3.33 12.67
C LEU A 27 -22.89 3.19 11.32
N GLU A 28 -22.71 2.04 10.66
CA GLU A 28 -23.42 1.68 9.42
C GLU A 28 -23.17 2.64 8.24
N ALA A 29 -21.95 3.18 8.14
CA ALA A 29 -21.57 3.98 6.98
C ALA A 29 -21.61 3.09 5.73
N ASP A 30 -22.56 3.36 4.85
CA ASP A 30 -22.61 2.72 3.53
C ASP A 30 -21.34 3.08 2.71
N TYR A 31 -21.04 2.30 1.68
CA TYR A 31 -19.86 2.54 0.83
C TYR A 31 -19.86 3.94 0.19
N LEU A 32 -21.02 4.54 -0.07
CA LEU A 32 -21.12 5.88 -0.63
C LEU A 32 -20.69 6.95 0.39
N GLN A 33 -21.06 6.78 1.67
CA GLN A 33 -20.64 7.64 2.76
C GLN A 33 -19.15 7.52 3.03
N VAL A 34 -18.61 6.31 2.92
CA VAL A 34 -17.17 6.05 2.96
C VAL A 34 -16.45 6.77 1.82
N ILE A 35 -16.89 6.63 0.57
CA ILE A 35 -16.24 7.32 -0.56
C ILE A 35 -16.36 8.85 -0.40
N LYS A 36 -17.50 9.34 0.09
CA LYS A 36 -17.69 10.77 0.40
C LYS A 36 -16.74 11.28 1.50
N SER A 37 -16.15 10.42 2.33
CA SER A 37 -15.20 10.86 3.36
C SER A 37 -13.89 11.39 2.82
N LEU A 38 -13.57 11.09 1.57
CA LEU A 38 -12.50 11.77 0.83
C LEU A 38 -12.72 13.29 0.73
N THR A 39 -13.91 13.81 1.05
CA THR A 39 -14.21 15.25 0.95
C THR A 39 -14.23 15.97 2.30
N PHE A 40 -13.95 15.30 3.42
CA PHE A 40 -13.92 15.91 4.75
C PHE A 40 -12.91 15.24 5.67
N LEU A 41 -12.53 15.93 6.76
CA LEU A 41 -11.55 15.43 7.73
C LEU A 41 -12.18 14.42 8.70
N HIS A 42 -11.50 13.29 8.89
CA HIS A 42 -11.79 12.20 9.82
C HIS A 42 -10.47 11.62 10.37
N ASN A 43 -10.56 10.71 11.34
CA ASN A 43 -9.40 10.14 12.03
C ASN A 43 -8.43 9.38 11.11
N GLU A 44 -8.94 8.82 10.02
CA GLU A 44 -8.16 8.08 9.02
C GLU A 44 -7.72 8.93 7.81
N THR A 45 -8.06 10.23 7.74
CA THR A 45 -7.79 11.05 6.54
C THR A 45 -6.31 11.02 6.15
N CYS A 46 -5.40 11.20 7.10
CA CYS A 46 -3.97 11.15 6.80
C CYS A 46 -3.56 9.77 6.28
N ASN A 47 -3.99 8.69 6.93
CA ASN A 47 -3.68 7.32 6.52
C ASN A 47 -4.19 7.02 5.10
N VAL A 48 -5.41 7.47 4.76
CA VAL A 48 -5.94 7.33 3.40
C VAL A 48 -5.09 8.11 2.41
N TYR A 49 -4.85 9.41 2.65
CA TYR A 49 -4.21 10.27 1.65
C TYR A 49 -2.73 9.98 1.45
N THR A 50 -1.99 9.61 2.49
CA THR A 50 -0.56 9.28 2.33
C THR A 50 -0.37 8.08 1.41
N HIS A 51 -1.20 7.05 1.52
CA HIS A 51 -1.14 5.87 0.66
C HIS A 51 -1.81 6.09 -0.69
N LEU A 52 -2.96 6.78 -0.74
CA LEU A 52 -3.69 7.03 -1.99
C LEU A 52 -2.89 7.90 -2.96
N ILE A 53 -2.24 8.95 -2.47
CA ILE A 53 -1.38 9.80 -3.31
C ILE A 53 -0.23 8.96 -3.87
N GLY A 54 0.37 8.10 -3.04
CA GLY A 54 1.37 7.12 -3.48
C GLY A 54 0.85 6.23 -4.61
N ALA A 55 -0.29 5.57 -4.41
CA ALA A 55 -0.91 4.66 -5.39
C ALA A 55 -1.25 5.36 -6.72
N VAL A 56 -1.63 6.65 -6.68
CA VAL A 56 -1.90 7.41 -7.91
C VAL A 56 -0.62 7.82 -8.64
N LEU A 57 0.41 8.22 -7.91
CA LEU A 57 1.65 8.76 -8.50
C LEU A 57 2.66 7.67 -8.89
N LEU A 58 2.69 6.55 -8.18
CA LEU A 58 3.68 5.50 -8.37
C LEU A 58 3.62 4.87 -9.78
N PRO A 59 2.45 4.59 -10.38
CA PRO A 59 2.40 4.07 -11.75
C PRO A 59 2.95 5.05 -12.80
N LEU A 60 2.73 6.35 -12.59
CA LEU A 60 3.27 7.41 -13.45
C LEU A 60 4.79 7.47 -13.33
N PHE A 61 5.28 7.43 -12.09
CA PHE A 61 6.71 7.40 -11.78
C PHE A 61 7.38 6.15 -12.36
N ALA A 62 6.81 4.97 -12.11
CA ALA A 62 7.28 3.70 -12.64
C ALA A 62 7.36 3.71 -14.18
N THR A 63 6.31 4.22 -14.84
CA THR A 63 6.30 4.36 -16.31
C THR A 63 7.40 5.29 -16.80
N ALA A 64 7.61 6.42 -16.13
CA ALA A 64 8.69 7.34 -16.48
C ALA A 64 10.07 6.69 -16.31
N ILE A 65 10.30 5.94 -15.22
CA ILE A 65 11.53 5.19 -14.97
C ILE A 65 11.76 4.12 -16.05
N LEU A 66 10.76 3.31 -16.36
CA LEU A 66 10.88 2.26 -17.39
C LEU A 66 11.16 2.84 -18.78
N ARG A 67 10.56 3.98 -19.13
CA ARG A 67 10.88 4.70 -20.39
C ARG A 67 12.30 5.24 -20.39
N THR A 68 12.75 5.80 -19.27
CA THR A 68 14.12 6.30 -19.10
C THR A 68 15.14 5.17 -19.23
N ILE A 69 14.87 4.00 -18.66
CA ILE A 69 15.74 2.82 -18.76
C ILE A 69 15.78 2.25 -20.19
N TYR A 70 14.67 2.30 -20.92
CA TYR A 70 14.63 1.93 -22.33
C TYR A 70 15.37 2.93 -23.26
N GLY A 71 15.69 4.12 -22.76
CA GLY A 71 16.34 5.17 -23.53
C GLY A 71 17.80 4.83 -23.90
N PRO A 72 18.34 5.49 -24.95
CA PRO A 72 19.68 5.20 -25.47
C PRO A 72 20.81 5.55 -24.48
N GLN A 73 20.52 6.28 -23.40
CA GLN A 73 21.50 6.62 -22.37
C GLN A 73 21.99 5.42 -21.54
N TYR A 74 21.22 4.33 -21.46
CA TYR A 74 21.61 3.13 -20.72
C TYR A 74 21.99 2.02 -21.69
N ILE A 75 23.23 1.54 -21.58
CA ILE A 75 23.75 0.43 -22.37
C ILE A 75 23.58 -0.89 -21.60
N ASN A 76 23.39 -2.00 -22.32
CA ASN A 76 23.25 -3.35 -21.76
C ASN A 76 22.03 -3.58 -20.85
N VAL A 77 20.97 -2.80 -21.02
CA VAL A 77 19.69 -3.09 -20.36
C VAL A 77 19.07 -4.35 -20.97
N THR A 78 18.74 -5.30 -20.11
CA THR A 78 18.16 -6.59 -20.48
C THR A 78 16.67 -6.65 -20.16
N ARG A 79 15.97 -7.65 -20.70
CA ARG A 79 14.58 -7.96 -20.30
C ARG A 79 14.46 -8.25 -18.81
N THR A 80 15.49 -8.84 -18.20
CA THR A 80 15.51 -9.14 -16.77
C THR A 80 15.42 -7.86 -15.94
N ASP A 81 16.08 -6.78 -16.37
CA ASP A 81 15.97 -5.49 -15.68
C ASP A 81 14.52 -4.98 -15.64
N PHE A 82 13.80 -5.05 -16.77
CA PHE A 82 12.39 -4.69 -16.82
C PHE A 82 11.52 -5.55 -15.90
N ILE A 83 11.84 -6.85 -15.76
CA ILE A 83 11.14 -7.75 -14.83
C ILE A 83 11.43 -7.32 -13.39
N MET A 84 12.69 -7.06 -13.04
CA MET A 84 13.11 -6.66 -11.69
C MET A 84 12.48 -5.34 -11.26
N PHE A 85 12.50 -4.31 -12.12
CA PHE A 85 11.81 -3.06 -11.85
C PHE A 85 10.29 -3.24 -11.78
N SER A 86 9.70 -4.07 -12.64
CA SER A 86 8.25 -4.38 -12.56
C SER A 86 7.88 -5.04 -11.24
N VAL A 87 8.66 -6.02 -10.78
CA VAL A 87 8.44 -6.69 -9.47
C VAL A 87 8.52 -5.67 -8.33
N PHE A 88 9.54 -4.81 -8.34
CA PHE A 88 9.67 -3.72 -7.36
C PHE A 88 8.43 -2.83 -7.34
N PHE A 89 8.06 -2.25 -8.49
CA PHE A 89 6.96 -1.28 -8.56
C PHE A 89 5.60 -1.92 -8.29
N CYS A 90 5.32 -3.12 -8.82
CA CYS A 90 4.06 -3.81 -8.56
C CYS A 90 3.91 -4.22 -7.09
N SER A 91 5.01 -4.60 -6.42
CA SER A 91 4.97 -4.93 -4.99
C SER A 91 4.67 -3.70 -4.12
N ALA A 92 5.32 -2.57 -4.40
CA ALA A 92 5.06 -1.30 -3.73
C ALA A 92 3.63 -0.78 -4.02
N GLU A 93 3.17 -0.88 -5.26
CA GLU A 93 1.81 -0.51 -5.65
C GLU A 93 0.77 -1.34 -4.90
N SER A 94 0.97 -2.65 -4.80
CA SER A 94 0.06 -3.55 -4.07
C SER A 94 -0.06 -3.13 -2.61
N CYS A 95 1.05 -2.79 -1.95
CA CYS A 95 1.05 -2.30 -0.57
C CYS A 95 0.28 -0.99 -0.42
N LEU A 96 0.50 -0.01 -1.31
CA LEU A 96 -0.20 1.28 -1.27
C LEU A 96 -1.69 1.13 -1.51
N VAL A 97 -2.09 0.28 -2.47
CA VAL A 97 -3.49 0.03 -2.80
C VAL A 97 -4.21 -0.69 -1.65
N PHE A 98 -3.64 -1.77 -1.09
CA PHE A 98 -4.27 -2.48 0.02
C PHE A 98 -4.44 -1.60 1.25
N SER A 99 -3.43 -0.80 1.59
CA SER A 99 -3.51 0.15 2.69
C SER A 99 -4.55 1.24 2.45
N THR A 100 -4.58 1.82 1.25
CA THR A 100 -5.59 2.83 0.87
C THR A 100 -7.01 2.27 1.00
N ILE A 101 -7.25 1.05 0.52
CA ILE A 101 -8.57 0.43 0.61
C ILE A 101 -8.92 0.19 2.09
N TYR A 102 -8.02 -0.39 2.89
CA TYR A 102 -8.26 -0.64 4.30
C TYR A 102 -8.65 0.63 5.07
N HIS A 103 -7.83 1.68 5.01
CA HIS A 103 -8.10 2.93 5.74
C HIS A 103 -9.34 3.67 5.23
N LEU A 104 -9.71 3.49 3.97
CA LEU A 104 -10.92 4.07 3.41
C LEU A 104 -12.16 3.29 3.85
N ILE A 105 -12.22 1.98 3.62
CA ILE A 105 -13.45 1.17 3.75
C ILE A 105 -13.55 0.33 5.03
N GLY A 106 -12.51 0.29 5.87
CA GLY A 106 -12.48 -0.47 7.12
C GLY A 106 -13.58 -0.06 8.11
N SER A 107 -14.13 1.15 7.99
CA SER A 107 -15.22 1.60 8.89
C SER A 107 -16.60 1.01 8.57
N HIS A 108 -16.77 0.31 7.44
CA HIS A 108 -18.05 -0.17 6.93
C HIS A 108 -18.70 -1.27 7.80
N SER A 109 -17.99 -2.38 8.03
CA SER A 109 -18.43 -3.47 8.91
C SER A 109 -17.22 -4.19 9.49
N HIS A 110 -17.43 -4.99 10.54
CA HIS A 110 -16.33 -5.70 11.19
C HIS A 110 -15.68 -6.75 10.27
N GLU A 111 -16.46 -7.41 9.42
CA GLU A 111 -15.95 -8.39 8.45
C GLU A 111 -15.11 -7.72 7.37
N VAL A 112 -15.54 -6.54 6.90
CA VAL A 112 -14.81 -5.75 5.91
C VAL A 112 -13.50 -5.24 6.51
N GLU A 113 -13.54 -4.73 7.74
CA GLU A 113 -12.35 -4.32 8.51
C GLU A 113 -11.35 -5.46 8.59
N GLN A 114 -11.75 -6.61 9.13
CA GLN A 114 -10.86 -7.75 9.32
C GLN A 114 -10.25 -8.26 8.00
N PHE A 115 -11.04 -8.31 6.93
CA PHE A 115 -10.54 -8.74 5.63
C PHE A 115 -9.48 -7.78 5.11
N TRP A 116 -9.79 -6.48 5.05
CA TRP A 116 -8.88 -5.50 4.49
C TRP A 116 -7.68 -5.21 5.38
N HIS A 117 -7.81 -5.34 6.69
CA HIS A 117 -6.67 -5.30 7.62
C HIS A 117 -5.67 -6.42 7.31
N ARG A 118 -6.16 -7.65 7.04
CA ARG A 118 -5.27 -8.75 6.60
C ARG A 118 -4.62 -8.46 5.25
N MET A 119 -5.35 -7.85 4.31
CA MET A 119 -4.79 -7.47 3.01
C MET A 119 -3.74 -6.36 3.15
N ASP A 120 -3.94 -5.39 4.04
CA ASP A 120 -2.97 -4.33 4.33
C ASP A 120 -1.67 -4.92 4.90
N LEU A 121 -1.79 -5.81 5.90
CA LEU A 121 -0.65 -6.57 6.43
C LEU A 121 0.04 -7.43 5.37
N LEU A 122 -0.73 -8.08 4.49
CA LEU A 122 -0.19 -8.83 3.35
C LEU A 122 0.56 -7.91 2.38
N GLY A 123 0.07 -6.68 2.18
CA GLY A 123 0.74 -5.66 1.37
C GLY A 123 2.17 -5.37 1.86
N ILE A 124 2.35 -5.26 3.18
CA ILE A 124 3.68 -5.08 3.81
C ILE A 124 4.60 -6.27 3.51
N VAL A 125 4.08 -7.50 3.59
CA VAL A 125 4.85 -8.71 3.25
C VAL A 125 5.23 -8.72 1.77
N ILE A 126 4.28 -8.41 0.88
CA ILE A 126 4.50 -8.36 -0.57
C ILE A 126 5.59 -7.35 -0.94
N VAL A 127 5.52 -6.11 -0.42
CA VAL A 127 6.55 -5.10 -0.72
C VAL A 127 7.90 -5.46 -0.13
N THR A 128 7.94 -6.09 1.05
CA THR A 128 9.20 -6.53 1.67
C THR A 128 9.88 -7.57 0.77
N VAL A 129 9.19 -8.66 0.42
CA VAL A 129 9.74 -9.72 -0.45
C VAL A 129 10.03 -9.19 -1.86
N GLY A 130 9.09 -8.44 -2.42
CA GLY A 130 9.17 -7.91 -3.79
C GLY A 130 10.29 -6.88 -3.99
N THR A 131 10.73 -6.18 -2.94
CA THR A 131 11.89 -5.28 -3.02
C THR A 131 13.22 -6.00 -2.82
N PHE A 132 13.25 -7.09 -2.05
CA PHE A 132 14.46 -7.91 -1.90
C PHE A 132 14.83 -8.67 -3.17
N ILE A 133 13.87 -9.19 -3.93
CA ILE A 133 14.13 -9.90 -5.20
C ILE A 133 15.04 -9.10 -6.16
N PRO A 134 14.67 -7.87 -6.57
CA PRO A 134 15.51 -7.03 -7.44
C PRO A 134 16.75 -6.50 -6.73
N GLY A 135 16.67 -6.23 -5.42
CA GLY A 135 17.85 -5.82 -4.64
C GLY A 135 18.96 -6.87 -4.68
N ILE A 136 18.61 -8.14 -4.45
CA ILE A 136 19.53 -9.29 -4.53
C ILE A 136 20.05 -9.49 -5.95
N TYR A 137 19.20 -9.30 -6.97
CA TYR A 137 19.61 -9.36 -8.38
C TYR A 137 20.79 -8.42 -8.65
N TYR A 138 20.64 -7.13 -8.31
CA TYR A 138 21.65 -6.12 -8.60
C TYR A 138 22.87 -6.18 -7.68
N ILE A 139 22.70 -6.50 -6.40
CA ILE A 139 23.82 -6.59 -5.44
C ILE A 139 24.75 -7.77 -5.77
N PHE A 140 24.18 -8.94 -6.09
CA PHE A 140 24.95 -10.17 -6.31
C PHE A 140 25.10 -10.55 -7.79
N ASN A 141 25.03 -9.58 -8.70
CA ASN A 141 25.08 -9.83 -10.15
C ASN A 141 26.35 -10.61 -10.58
N CYS A 142 27.48 -10.41 -9.90
CA CYS A 142 28.74 -11.12 -10.17
C CYS A 142 28.89 -12.42 -9.36
N GLU A 143 28.01 -12.70 -8.41
CA GLU A 143 28.16 -13.77 -7.41
C GLU A 143 26.92 -14.70 -7.41
N PRO A 144 26.76 -15.57 -8.42
CA PRO A 144 25.52 -16.31 -8.67
C PRO A 144 25.15 -17.29 -7.55
N ILE A 145 26.13 -17.80 -6.80
CA ILE A 145 25.89 -18.69 -5.65
C ILE A 145 25.24 -17.88 -4.51
N LEU A 146 25.80 -16.71 -4.18
CA LEU A 146 25.26 -15.84 -3.15
C LEU A 146 23.86 -15.36 -3.53
N GLN A 147 23.64 -14.97 -4.79
CA GLN A 147 22.34 -14.55 -5.29
C GLN A 147 21.25 -15.61 -5.04
N LYS A 148 21.52 -16.87 -5.41
CA LYS A 148 20.57 -17.99 -5.22
C LYS A 148 20.31 -18.29 -3.74
N ILE A 149 21.34 -18.25 -2.90
CA ILE A 149 21.19 -18.47 -1.46
C ILE A 149 20.25 -17.42 -0.86
N HIS A 150 20.46 -16.15 -1.17
CA HIS A 150 19.64 -15.07 -0.62
C HIS A 150 18.19 -15.11 -1.13
N TRP A 151 17.97 -15.44 -2.41
CA TRP A 151 16.61 -15.65 -2.92
C TRP A 151 15.89 -16.87 -2.35
N THR A 152 16.60 -17.83 -1.76
CA THR A 152 15.94 -18.97 -1.08
C THR A 152 15.48 -18.60 0.33
N ILE A 153 16.10 -17.58 0.93
CA ILE A 153 15.77 -17.07 2.27
C ILE A 153 14.56 -16.14 2.21
N VAL A 154 14.45 -15.36 1.12
CA VAL A 154 13.36 -14.41 0.83
C VAL A 154 12.14 -15.12 0.27
#